data_AF-A0A2G9N5J0-F1
#
_entry.id   AF-A0A2G9N5J0-F1
#
_cell.length_a   1.000
_cell.length_b   1.000
_cell.length_c   1.000
_cell.angle_alpha   90.00
_cell.angle_beta   90.00
_cell.angle_gamma   90.00
#
_symmetry.space_group_name_H-M   'P 1'
#
loop_
_entity.id
_entity.type
_entity.pdbx_description
1 polymer ?
#
loop_
_entity_poly.entity_id
_entity_poly.type
_entity_poly.pdbx_seq_one_letter_code
_entity_poly.pdbx_strand_id
1 'polypeptide(L)' 'MKCSKHQKQSIATCQWCGKLLCRECIAKTNGKKAYCTDCSGQVGEYVQRIQLDQIRKDAEAEQKKNRFAGIFQR' A
#
# COMPACT_ATOMS: atom_id res chain seq x y z
N MET A 1 -5.24 21.76 -11.36
CA MET A 1 -5.12 20.64 -12.33
C MET A 1 -6.45 19.89 -12.38
N LYS A 2 -6.87 19.41 -13.56
CA LYS A 2 -8.17 18.76 -13.79
C LYS A 2 -7.98 17.27 -14.03
N CYS A 3 -8.91 16.46 -13.55
CA CYS A 3 -8.94 15.04 -13.82
C CYS A 3 -9.13 14.79 -15.32
N SER A 4 -8.33 13.89 -15.90
CA SER A 4 -8.39 13.58 -17.34
C SER A 4 -9.71 12.96 -17.79
N LYS A 5 -10.51 12.41 -16.87
CA LYS A 5 -11.76 11.71 -17.19
C LYS A 5 -13.00 12.58 -16.97
N HIS A 6 -13.07 13.26 -15.83
CA HIS A 6 -14.28 14.01 -15.42
C HIS A 6 -14.10 15.53 -15.49
N GLN A 7 -12.92 16.03 -15.87
CA GLN A 7 -12.55 17.46 -15.87
C GLN A 7 -12.75 18.22 -14.53
N LYS A 8 -13.10 17.51 -13.45
CA LYS A 8 -13.21 18.01 -12.07
C LYS A 8 -11.82 18.26 -11.48
N GLN A 9 -11.74 18.95 -10.35
CA GLN A 9 -10.47 19.14 -9.63
C GLN A 9 -9.82 17.79 -9.32
N SER A 10 -8.58 17.61 -9.76
CA SER A 10 -7.78 16.44 -9.43
C SER A 10 -7.22 16.59 -8.02
N ILE A 11 -7.45 15.59 -7.17
CA ILE A 11 -6.98 15.58 -5.78
C ILE A 11 -5.81 14.61 -5.57
N ALA A 12 -5.57 13.70 -6.50
CA ALA A 12 -4.46 12.76 -6.45
C ALA A 12 -3.96 12.40 -7.85
N THR A 13 -2.79 11.79 -7.93
CA THR A 13 -2.19 11.30 -9.16
C THR A 13 -2.00 9.79 -9.05
N CYS A 14 -2.41 9.05 -10.08
CA CYS A 14 -2.20 7.61 -10.11
C CYS A 14 -0.70 7.32 -10.09
N GLN A 15 -0.23 6.60 -9.08
CA GLN A 15 1.20 6.24 -8.96
C GLN A 15 1.67 5.19 -9.97
N TRP A 16 0.74 4.56 -10.68
CA TRP A 16 1.06 3.55 -11.69
C TRP A 16 1.15 4.14 -13.10
N CYS A 17 0.08 4.83 -13.54
CA CYS A 17 0.00 5.39 -14.89
C CYS A 17 0.25 6.91 -14.96
N GLY A 18 0.43 7.60 -13.83
CA GLY A 18 0.68 9.05 -13.79
C GLY A 18 -0.54 9.94 -14.05
N LYS A 19 -1.74 9.37 -14.30
CA LYS A 19 -2.95 10.14 -14.61
C LYS A 19 -3.47 10.93 -13.39
N LEU A 20 -3.99 12.12 -13.63
CA LEU A 20 -4.63 12.96 -12.62
C LEU A 20 -6.05 12.44 -12.29
N LEU A 21 -6.30 12.16 -11.01
CA LEU A 21 -7.53 11.54 -10.51
C LEU A 21 -8.33 12.54 -9.65
N CYS A 22 -9.63 12.63 -9.89
CA CYS A 22 -10.58 13.23 -8.96
C CYS A 22 -11.06 12.17 -7.95
N ARG A 23 -11.83 12.59 -6.93
CA ARG A 23 -12.39 11.72 -5.90
C ARG A 23 -13.13 10.50 -6.46
N GLU A 24 -13.78 10.64 -7.61
CA GLU A 24 -14.53 9.55 -8.27
C GLU A 24 -13.65 8.63 -9.11
N CYS A 25 -12.48 9.10 -9.57
CA CYS A 25 -11.53 8.26 -10.31
C CYS A 25 -10.59 7.46 -9.42
N ILE A 26 -10.55 7.78 -8.12
CA ILE A 26 -9.76 7.04 -7.14
C ILE A 26 -10.52 5.78 -6.79
N ALA A 27 -9.99 4.64 -7.21
CA ALA A 27 -10.58 3.34 -6.91
C ALA A 27 -9.95 2.70 -5.69
N LYS A 28 -8.65 2.91 -5.49
CA LYS A 28 -7.91 2.33 -4.37
C LYS A 28 -6.83 3.30 -3.89
N THR A 29 -6.70 3.39 -2.57
CA THR A 29 -5.60 4.09 -1.90
C THR A 29 -4.79 3.08 -1.11
N ASN A 30 -3.47 3.19 -1.18
CA ASN A 30 -2.55 2.42 -0.36
C ASN A 30 -1.61 3.39 0.36
N GLY A 31 -1.91 3.67 1.62
CA GLY A 31 -1.27 4.74 2.39
C GLY A 31 -1.40 6.09 1.66
N LYS A 32 -0.26 6.66 1.27
CA LYS A 32 -0.17 7.95 0.54
C LYS A 32 -0.35 7.83 -0.98
N LYS A 33 -0.45 6.61 -1.53
CA LYS A 33 -0.52 6.37 -2.98
C LYS A 33 -1.96 6.17 -3.42
N ALA A 34 -2.38 6.88 -4.47
CA ALA A 34 -3.69 6.70 -5.10
C ALA A 34 -3.56 5.95 -6.43
N TYR A 35 -4.57 5.14 -6.76
CA TYR A 35 -4.64 4.38 -7.99
C TYR A 35 -5.99 4.55 -8.66
N CYS A 36 -5.98 4.62 -10.00
CA CYS A 36 -7.21 4.69 -10.79
C CYS A 36 -7.93 3.34 -10.82
N THR A 37 -9.20 3.34 -11.22
CA THR A 37 -10.00 2.12 -11.42
C THR A 37 -9.28 1.09 -12.29
N ASP A 38 -8.67 1.53 -13.38
CA ASP A 38 -7.91 0.68 -14.32
C ASP A 38 -6.73 -0.02 -13.64
N CYS A 39 -5.86 0.74 -12.97
CA CYS A 39 -4.64 0.19 -12.37
C CYS A 39 -4.90 -0.49 -11.02
N SER A 40 -6.04 -0.20 -10.36
CA SER A 40 -6.35 -0.75 -9.04
C SER A 40 -6.46 -2.28 -9.02
N GLY A 41 -6.88 -2.90 -10.12
CA GLY A 41 -6.92 -4.35 -10.27
C GLY A 41 -5.53 -4.98 -10.20
N GLN A 42 -4.55 -4.38 -10.89
CA GLN A 42 -3.16 -4.86 -10.91
C GLN A 42 -2.46 -4.66 -9.56
N VAL A 43 -2.84 -3.61 -8.82
CA VAL A 43 -2.28 -3.32 -7.49
C VAL A 43 -2.80 -4.29 -6.42
N GLY A 44 -3.99 -4.87 -6.61
CA GLY A 44 -4.60 -5.82 -5.66
C GLY A 44 -3.72 -7.02 -5.32
N GLU A 45 -3.13 -7.66 -6.33
CA GLU A 45 -2.23 -8.79 -6.13
C GLU A 45 -0.87 -8.40 -5.54
N TYR A 46 -0.37 -7.22 -5.90
CA TYR A 46 0.95 -6.77 -5.46
C TYR A 46 0.97 -6.40 -3.97
N VAL A 47 -0.10 -5.78 -3.47
CA VAL A 47 -0.19 -5.34 -2.08
C VAL A 47 -0.36 -6.51 -1.10
N GLN A 48 -1.10 -7.56 -1.49
CA GLN A 48 -1.20 -8.77 -0.66
C GLN A 48 0.17 -9.40 -0.41
N ARG A 49 1.04 -9.47 -1.43
CA ARG A 49 2.38 -10.04 -1.28
C ARG A 49 3.27 -9.23 -0.32
N ILE A 50 3.25 -7.91 -0.43
CA ILE A 50 4.08 -7.04 0.44
C ILE A 50 3.61 -7.14 1.90
N GLN A 51 2.30 -7.17 2.14
CA GLN A 51 1.75 -7.23 3.48
C GLN A 51 2.09 -8.57 4.18
N LEU A 52 2.06 -9.69 3.43
CA LEU A 52 2.51 -11.00 3.92
C LEU A 52 4.01 -11.04 4.25
N ASP A 53 4.86 -10.41 3.43
CA ASP A 53 6.31 -10.34 3.67
C ASP A 53 6.65 -9.55 4.95
N GLN A 54 5.93 -8.45 5.18
CA GLN A 54 6.08 -7.65 6.38
C GLN A 54 5.68 -8.43 7.65
N ILE A 55 4.56 -9.16 7.60
CA ILE A 55 4.08 -9.98 8.73
C ILE A 55 5.08 -11.10 9.05
N ARG A 56 5.69 -11.73 8.03
CA ARG A 56 6.73 -12.76 8.22
C ARG A 56 7.96 -12.20 8.92
N LYS A 57 8.46 -11.04 8.49
CA LYS A 57 9.62 -10.39 9.09
C LYS A 57 9.37 -9.96 10.53
N ASP A 58 8.17 -9.48 10.83
CA ASP A 58 7.79 -9.07 12.19
C ASP A 58 7.72 -10.28 13.13
N ALA A 59 7.13 -11.39 12.67
CA ALA A 59 7.10 -12.66 13.41
C ALA A 59 8.51 -13.24 13.69
N GLU A 60 9.44 -13.14 12.74
CA GLU A 60 10.84 -13.55 12.93
C GLU A 60 11.58 -12.66 13.95
N ALA A 61 11.31 -11.35 13.94
CA ALA A 61 11.89 -10.41 14.89
C ALA A 61 11.39 -10.67 16.32
N GLU A 62 10.12 -11.02 16.48
CA GLU A 62 9.52 -11.33 17.77
C GLU A 62 10.07 -12.64 18.37
N GLN A 63 10.28 -13.69 17.56
CA GLN A 63 10.92 -14.93 18.03
C GLN A 63 12.35 -14.71 18.55
N LYS A 64 13.15 -13.87 17.89
CA LYS A 64 14.52 -13.56 18.34
C LYS A 64 14.54 -12.84 19.69
N LYS A 65 13.61 -11.92 19.93
CA LYS A 65 13.47 -11.24 21.24
C LYS A 65 13.12 -12.24 22.34
N ASN A 66 12.19 -13.15 22.07
CA ASN A 66 11.74 -14.12 23.06
C ASN A 66 12.83 -15.15 23.41
N ARG A 67 13.66 -15.55 22.43
CA ARG A 67 14.85 -16.40 22.69
C ARG A 67 15.91 -15.75 23.57
N PHE A 68 16.07 -14.43 23.50
CA PHE A 68 17.09 -13.71 24.26
C PHE A 68 16.67 -13.43 25.71
N ALA A 69 15.37 -13.26 25.95
CA ALA A 69 14.81 -13.06 27.29
C ALA A 69 14.92 -14.30 28.20
N GLY A 70 15.06 -15.50 27.64
CA GLY A 70 15.19 -16.76 28.38
C GLY A 70 16.60 -17.08 28.90
N ILE A 71 17.62 -16.28 28.58
CA ILE A 71 19.03 -16.57 28.91
C ILE A 71 19.47 -15.90 30.23
N PHE A 72 18.68 -14.96 30.77
CA PHE A 72 19.07 -14.10 31.92
C PHE A 72 18.40 -14.49 33.25
N GLN A 73 18.16 -15.79 33.49
CA GLN A 73 17.82 -16.33 34.81
C GLN A 73 18.87 -17.38 35.23
N ARG A 74 20.05 -16.91 35.65
CA ARG A 74 20.93 -17.70 36.51
C ARG A 74 21.80 -16.80 37.35
#